data_AF-A0A9W4JR41-F1
#
_entry.id   AF-A0A9W4JR41-F1
#
_cell.length_a   1.000
_cell.length_b   1.000
_cell.length_c   1.000
_cell.angle_alpha   90.00
_cell.angle_beta   90.00
_cell.angle_gamma   90.00
#
_symmetry.space_group_name_H-M   'P 1'
#
loop_
_entity.id
_entity.type
_entity.pdbx_description
1 polymer ?
#
loop_
_entity_poly.entity_id
_entity_poly.type
_entity_poly.pdbx_seq_one_letter_code
_entity_poly.pdbx_strand_id
1 'polypeptide(L)'
;MYGRGNDGTSVPTKSQLSPLRLSNCRLAFFFLGITDSRELNMSSRIDKVIARQREKIADGAYYEAHQQLRVIAVRYIKQSNYDAAAEILAGGAKELLKAGSQQGASASGGDLAIMLVNEVYNKAEWEIKGSDDAESRSRKKRLIELLWEFPSDEPTRKRYIQEIMAWSGKFGPLERGDPELHHAAGSVYAEDNEPYDAEKHLILGTSESAETLAKLEFEWYTVDEPHTAAIYASRAVFPYLLTGNLRSANKALLIFTSKLSAAHPQLGVQDVSSSSSDARVFPALPLVNFISLLLLTIQRGSADLFRNLTAHYAAQIKEVGLWDDALAQIGEQYFAIKIPRQGNPLMDMMSGMLFGGGNAGKQPSRAKKVEAPPASMELD
;
A
#
# COMPACT_ATOMS: atom_id res chain seq x y z
N MET A 1 -67.87 -1.67 49.33
CA MET A 1 -67.83 -0.71 48.20
C MET A 1 -66.92 -1.33 47.14
N TYR A 2 -67.42 -2.29 46.36
CA TYR A 2 -67.88 -2.16 44.95
C TYR A 2 -66.78 -1.58 44.02
N GLY A 3 -66.18 -2.28 43.06
CA GLY A 3 -66.32 -3.67 42.60
C GLY A 3 -66.05 -3.79 41.09
N ARG A 4 -65.10 -4.68 40.72
CA ARG A 4 -64.95 -5.50 39.47
C ARG A 4 -64.96 -4.79 38.10
N GLY A 5 -63.97 -5.01 37.23
CA GLY A 5 -63.66 -6.23 36.46
C GLY A 5 -63.45 -5.77 34.99
N ASN A 6 -62.86 -6.46 34.01
CA ASN A 6 -62.37 -7.81 33.82
C ASN A 6 -61.51 -7.79 32.53
N ASP A 7 -60.67 -8.80 32.34
CA ASP A 7 -59.86 -9.07 31.13
C ASP A 7 -60.68 -9.19 29.83
N GLY A 8 -60.00 -9.01 28.69
CA GLY A 8 -60.55 -9.38 27.38
C GLY A 8 -59.62 -9.11 26.19
N THR A 9 -58.89 -10.14 25.77
CA THR A 9 -58.20 -10.26 24.48
C THR A 9 -59.18 -10.21 23.30
N SER A 10 -58.86 -9.50 22.21
CA SER A 10 -59.17 -9.88 20.81
C SER A 10 -58.70 -8.84 19.77
N VAL A 11 -58.08 -9.35 18.72
CA VAL A 11 -57.88 -8.76 17.38
C VAL A 11 -58.90 -9.49 16.46
N PRO A 12 -59.31 -9.05 15.23
CA PRO A 12 -59.00 -7.87 14.38
C PRO A 12 -60.25 -7.12 13.86
N THR A 13 -60.08 -6.04 13.07
CA THR A 13 -60.82 -5.89 11.78
C THR A 13 -60.33 -4.69 10.94
N LYS A 14 -60.21 -4.93 9.63
CA LYS A 14 -60.07 -3.93 8.56
C LYS A 14 -61.40 -3.17 8.40
N SER A 15 -61.36 -1.86 8.13
CA SER A 15 -62.20 -1.26 7.08
C SER A 15 -61.93 0.25 6.88
N GLN A 16 -61.81 0.60 5.60
CA GLN A 16 -62.42 1.76 4.95
C GLN A 16 -61.90 3.16 5.32
N LEU A 17 -61.09 3.73 4.42
CA LEU A 17 -61.16 5.16 4.08
C LEU A 17 -60.87 5.32 2.59
N SER A 18 -61.80 5.97 1.90
CA SER A 18 -61.74 6.46 0.54
C SER A 18 -62.24 7.93 0.56
N PRO A 19 -62.28 8.68 -0.55
CA PRO A 19 -61.15 9.40 -1.14
C PRO A 19 -61.46 10.90 -1.38
N LEU A 20 -60.46 11.80 -1.41
CA LEU A 20 -60.67 13.17 -1.91
C LEU A 20 -59.48 13.73 -2.71
N ARG A 21 -59.71 13.75 -4.04
CA ARG A 21 -59.40 14.72 -5.11
C ARG A 21 -58.09 15.54 -5.13
N LEU A 22 -57.34 15.26 -6.20
CA LEU A 22 -56.63 16.14 -7.15
C LEU A 22 -56.51 17.65 -6.84
N SER A 23 -55.28 18.18 -6.89
CA SER A 23 -54.88 19.09 -7.98
C SER A 23 -53.35 19.29 -8.08
N ASN A 24 -52.82 18.90 -9.24
CA ASN A 24 -51.68 19.46 -9.99
C ASN A 24 -50.39 19.93 -9.29
N CYS A 25 -49.31 19.15 -9.46
CA CYS A 25 -48.07 19.66 -10.07
C CYS A 25 -47.29 18.52 -10.75
N ARG A 26 -47.11 18.64 -12.06
CA ARG A 26 -46.27 17.78 -12.90
C ARG A 26 -44.80 18.13 -12.68
N LEU A 27 -43.98 17.17 -12.22
CA LEU A 27 -42.59 16.87 -12.61
C LEU A 27 -41.90 16.13 -11.44
N ALA A 28 -42.02 14.81 -11.39
CA ALA A 28 -41.12 13.97 -10.59
C ALA A 28 -41.39 12.50 -10.93
N PHE A 29 -40.90 12.01 -12.08
CA PHE A 29 -40.62 10.59 -12.26
C PHE A 29 -39.60 10.44 -13.40
N PHE A 30 -38.64 9.52 -13.19
CA PHE A 30 -37.56 9.03 -14.06
C PHE A 30 -36.14 9.50 -13.71
N PHE A 31 -35.62 8.97 -12.61
CA PHE A 31 -34.18 8.73 -12.43
C PHE A 31 -33.97 7.43 -11.66
N LEU A 32 -34.37 6.31 -12.27
CA LEU A 32 -33.97 4.96 -11.87
C LEU A 32 -34.17 4.01 -13.05
N GLY A 33 -33.07 3.44 -13.54
CA GLY A 33 -33.10 2.25 -14.39
C GLY A 33 -33.27 2.48 -15.90
N ILE A 34 -32.26 3.06 -16.54
CA ILE A 34 -31.91 2.66 -17.91
C ILE A 34 -30.47 2.16 -17.84
N THR A 35 -30.30 0.90 -17.45
CA THR A 35 -29.13 0.15 -17.91
C THR A 35 -29.35 -0.06 -19.41
N ASP A 36 -28.42 0.41 -20.24
CA ASP A 36 -28.56 0.32 -21.69
C ASP A 36 -28.74 -1.15 -22.09
N SER A 37 -29.83 -1.46 -22.81
CA SER A 37 -30.08 -2.82 -23.30
C SER A 37 -28.94 -3.36 -24.16
N ARG A 38 -28.11 -2.47 -24.74
CA ARG A 38 -26.88 -2.83 -25.45
C ARG A 38 -25.77 -3.28 -24.49
N GLU A 39 -25.57 -2.61 -23.36
CA GLU A 39 -24.59 -3.02 -22.34
C GLU A 39 -24.96 -4.39 -21.74
N LEU A 40 -26.23 -4.60 -21.41
CA LEU A 40 -26.73 -5.89 -20.91
C LEU A 40 -26.53 -7.02 -21.93
N ASN A 41 -26.81 -6.76 -23.22
CA ASN A 41 -26.61 -7.75 -24.28
C ASN A 41 -25.11 -8.05 -24.49
N MET A 42 -24.25 -7.04 -24.41
CA MET A 42 -22.80 -7.20 -24.51
C MET A 42 -22.22 -8.00 -23.34
N SER A 43 -22.58 -7.68 -22.10
CA SER A 43 -22.23 -8.47 -20.91
C SER A 43 -22.64 -9.93 -21.11
N SER A 44 -23.89 -10.17 -21.51
CA SER A 44 -24.40 -11.53 -21.73
C SER A 44 -23.63 -12.33 -22.80
N ARG A 45 -23.01 -11.62 -23.76
CA ARG A 45 -22.23 -12.23 -24.84
C ARG A 45 -20.80 -12.53 -24.39
N ILE A 46 -20.20 -11.64 -23.61
CA ILE A 46 -18.89 -11.82 -22.97
C ILE A 46 -18.96 -12.99 -21.98
N ASP A 47 -20.01 -13.05 -21.16
CA ASP A 47 -20.23 -14.12 -20.18
C ASP A 47 -20.31 -15.49 -20.86
N LYS A 48 -21.01 -15.59 -21.99
CA LYS A 48 -21.07 -16.83 -22.80
C LYS A 48 -19.71 -17.22 -23.37
N VAL A 49 -18.90 -16.25 -23.80
CA VAL A 49 -17.54 -16.52 -24.28
C VAL A 49 -16.68 -17.05 -23.13
N ILE A 50 -16.69 -16.39 -21.98
CA ILE A 50 -15.93 -16.81 -20.79
C ILE A 50 -16.38 -18.21 -20.34
N ALA A 51 -17.69 -18.47 -20.26
CA ALA A 51 -18.23 -19.77 -19.89
C ALA A 51 -17.75 -20.89 -20.84
N ARG A 52 -17.76 -20.64 -22.16
CA ARG A 52 -17.25 -21.60 -23.14
C ARG A 52 -15.75 -21.83 -23.00
N GLN A 53 -14.97 -20.79 -22.67
CA GLN A 53 -13.54 -20.96 -22.44
C GLN A 53 -13.25 -21.71 -21.13
N ARG A 54 -14.07 -21.53 -20.09
CA ARG A 54 -13.97 -22.33 -18.86
C ARG A 54 -14.12 -23.82 -19.13
N GLU A 55 -15.07 -24.23 -19.97
CA GLU A 55 -15.23 -25.64 -20.36
C GLU A 55 -13.96 -26.17 -21.03
N LYS A 56 -13.36 -25.41 -21.95
CA LYS A 56 -12.11 -25.80 -22.61
C LYS A 56 -10.91 -25.88 -21.67
N ILE A 57 -10.84 -24.95 -20.71
CA ILE A 57 -9.80 -24.95 -19.68
C ILE A 57 -9.97 -26.19 -18.79
N ALA A 58 -11.20 -26.55 -18.44
CA ALA A 58 -11.49 -27.79 -17.71
C ALA A 58 -11.11 -29.05 -18.50
N ASP A 59 -11.23 -29.01 -19.84
CA ASP A 59 -10.80 -30.09 -20.74
C ASP A 59 -9.27 -30.13 -20.98
N GLY A 60 -8.50 -29.22 -20.36
CA GLY A 60 -7.03 -29.13 -20.51
C GLY A 60 -6.56 -28.45 -21.81
N ALA A 61 -7.46 -27.84 -22.59
CA ALA A 61 -7.14 -27.16 -23.83
C ALA A 61 -6.65 -25.71 -23.61
N TYR A 62 -5.69 -25.52 -22.69
CA TYR A 62 -5.24 -24.19 -22.22
C TYR A 62 -4.69 -23.30 -23.33
N TYR A 63 -3.81 -23.84 -24.17
CA TYR A 63 -3.19 -23.09 -25.26
C TYR A 63 -4.24 -22.60 -26.27
N GLU A 64 -5.21 -23.45 -26.62
CA GLU A 64 -6.28 -23.08 -27.55
C GLU A 64 -7.19 -22.02 -26.96
N ALA A 65 -7.58 -22.18 -25.68
CA ALA A 65 -8.38 -21.19 -24.97
C ALA A 65 -7.67 -19.84 -24.93
N HIS A 66 -6.38 -19.84 -24.59
CA HIS A 66 -5.51 -18.67 -24.58
C HIS A 66 -5.49 -17.96 -25.96
N GLN A 67 -5.19 -18.67 -27.05
CA GLN A 67 -5.15 -18.06 -28.39
C GLN A 67 -6.51 -17.49 -28.80
N GLN A 68 -7.61 -18.17 -28.48
CA GLN A 68 -8.96 -17.68 -28.78
C GLN A 68 -9.29 -16.40 -28.01
N LEU A 69 -8.95 -16.34 -26.72
CA LEU A 69 -9.13 -15.16 -25.89
C LEU A 69 -8.35 -13.97 -26.46
N ARG A 70 -7.08 -14.16 -26.85
CA ARG A 70 -6.27 -13.11 -27.49
C ARG A 70 -6.90 -12.58 -28.77
N VAL A 71 -7.35 -13.46 -29.66
CA VAL A 71 -7.98 -13.04 -30.93
C VAL A 71 -9.25 -12.23 -30.68
N ILE A 72 -10.08 -12.63 -29.71
CA ILE A 72 -11.30 -11.92 -29.35
C ILE A 72 -10.96 -10.55 -28.74
N ALA A 73 -10.01 -10.49 -27.80
CA ALA A 73 -9.57 -9.25 -27.18
C ALA A 73 -9.01 -8.26 -28.22
N VAL A 74 -8.14 -8.70 -29.13
CA VAL A 74 -7.60 -7.86 -30.21
C VAL A 74 -8.72 -7.29 -31.08
N ARG A 75 -9.80 -8.04 -31.34
CA ARG A 75 -10.95 -7.54 -32.09
C ARG A 75 -11.65 -6.39 -31.34
N TYR A 76 -11.87 -6.52 -30.04
CA TYR A 76 -12.48 -5.46 -29.24
C TYR A 76 -11.57 -4.23 -29.12
N ILE A 77 -10.26 -4.43 -28.96
CA ILE A 77 -9.26 -3.33 -28.95
C ILE A 77 -9.28 -2.57 -30.28
N LYS A 78 -9.34 -3.27 -31.43
CA LYS A 78 -9.47 -2.63 -32.75
C LYS A 78 -10.77 -1.83 -32.92
N GLN A 79 -11.81 -2.18 -32.16
CA GLN A 79 -13.07 -1.46 -32.12
C GLN A 79 -13.08 -0.34 -31.07
N SER A 80 -11.94 -0.07 -30.40
CA SER A 80 -11.83 0.84 -29.25
C SER A 80 -12.79 0.51 -28.10
N ASN A 81 -13.27 -0.74 -28.03
CA ASN A 81 -14.11 -1.21 -26.93
C ASN A 81 -13.20 -1.83 -25.85
N TYR A 82 -12.55 -0.95 -25.10
CA TYR A 82 -11.58 -1.33 -24.09
C TYR A 82 -12.22 -2.03 -22.89
N ASP A 83 -13.45 -1.66 -22.50
CA ASP A 83 -14.15 -2.31 -21.40
C ASP A 83 -14.46 -3.78 -21.71
N ALA A 84 -14.96 -4.09 -22.91
CA ALA A 84 -15.20 -5.47 -23.34
C ALA A 84 -13.90 -6.28 -23.46
N ALA A 85 -12.82 -5.65 -23.93
CA ALA A 85 -11.50 -6.28 -23.97
C ALA A 85 -10.97 -6.57 -22.55
N ALA A 86 -11.18 -5.65 -21.61
CA ALA A 86 -10.77 -5.81 -20.22
C ALA A 86 -11.47 -6.99 -19.56
N GLU A 87 -12.79 -7.10 -19.71
CA GLU A 87 -13.58 -8.20 -19.15
C GLU A 87 -13.16 -9.56 -19.73
N ILE A 88 -12.96 -9.65 -21.05
CA ILE A 88 -12.51 -10.89 -21.69
C ILE A 88 -11.11 -11.31 -21.22
N LEU A 89 -10.16 -10.37 -21.18
CA LEU A 89 -8.78 -10.68 -20.79
C LEU A 89 -8.69 -11.00 -19.30
N ALA A 90 -9.35 -10.23 -18.43
CA ALA A 90 -9.34 -10.49 -16.99
C ALA A 90 -10.06 -11.79 -16.63
N GLY A 91 -11.25 -12.03 -17.20
CA GLY A 91 -11.95 -13.28 -17.01
C GLY A 91 -11.12 -14.48 -17.48
N GLY A 92 -10.58 -14.41 -18.69
CA GLY A 92 -9.73 -15.47 -19.25
C GLY A 92 -8.44 -15.71 -18.47
N ALA A 93 -7.74 -14.65 -18.08
CA ALA A 93 -6.53 -14.74 -17.27
C ALA A 93 -6.81 -15.39 -15.92
N LYS A 94 -7.87 -14.98 -15.23
CA LYS A 94 -8.28 -15.52 -13.93
C LYS A 94 -8.51 -17.03 -13.98
N GLU A 95 -9.22 -17.52 -15.00
CA GLU A 95 -9.47 -18.96 -15.14
C GLU A 95 -8.20 -19.76 -15.45
N LEU A 96 -7.32 -19.22 -16.29
CA LEU A 96 -6.05 -19.87 -16.63
C LEU A 96 -5.07 -19.89 -15.45
N LEU A 97 -5.01 -18.82 -14.67
CA LEU A 97 -4.20 -18.74 -13.45
C LEU A 97 -4.69 -19.75 -12.39
N LYS A 98 -6.02 -19.88 -12.23
CA LYS A 98 -6.64 -20.87 -11.33
C LYS A 98 -6.39 -22.32 -11.72
N ALA A 99 -6.26 -22.60 -13.02
CA ALA A 99 -5.91 -23.93 -13.50
C ALA A 99 -4.48 -24.36 -13.08
N GLY A 100 -3.65 -23.41 -12.64
CA GLY A 100 -2.36 -23.65 -12.03
C GLY A 100 -1.24 -23.97 -13.03
N SER A 101 -0.11 -24.45 -12.52
CA SER A 101 1.11 -24.68 -13.30
C SER A 101 1.04 -25.88 -14.25
N GLN A 102 -0.07 -26.61 -14.28
CA GLN A 102 -0.26 -27.73 -15.20
C GLN A 102 -0.24 -27.25 -16.65
N GLN A 103 0.63 -27.87 -17.46
CA GLN A 103 0.70 -27.67 -18.92
C GLN A 103 0.86 -26.19 -19.36
N GLY A 104 1.39 -25.32 -18.49
CA GLY A 104 1.58 -23.90 -18.81
C GLY A 104 0.30 -23.04 -18.78
N ALA A 105 -0.73 -23.47 -18.05
CA ALA A 105 -1.96 -22.68 -17.90
C ALA A 105 -1.68 -21.35 -17.17
N SER A 106 -0.95 -21.36 -16.04
CA SER A 106 -0.54 -20.12 -15.35
C SER A 106 0.27 -19.17 -16.23
N ALA A 107 1.22 -19.67 -17.02
CA ALA A 107 1.99 -18.85 -17.95
C ALA A 107 1.10 -18.20 -19.02
N SER A 108 0.08 -18.92 -19.49
CA SER A 108 -0.92 -18.38 -20.42
C SER A 108 -1.81 -17.33 -19.76
N GLY A 109 -2.22 -17.56 -18.51
CA GLY A 109 -2.97 -16.59 -17.71
C GLY A 109 -2.16 -15.31 -17.45
N GLY A 110 -0.88 -15.45 -17.14
CA GLY A 110 0.05 -14.34 -16.97
C GLY A 110 0.26 -13.51 -18.24
N ASP A 111 0.39 -14.16 -19.41
CA ASP A 111 0.45 -13.45 -20.71
C ASP A 111 -0.82 -12.62 -20.97
N LEU A 112 -2.00 -13.18 -20.70
CA LEU A 112 -3.27 -12.46 -20.82
C LEU A 112 -3.37 -11.29 -19.84
N ALA A 113 -2.92 -11.46 -18.59
CA ALA A 113 -2.92 -10.41 -17.59
C ALA A 113 -1.94 -9.27 -17.94
N ILE A 114 -0.76 -9.58 -18.48
CA ILE A 114 0.18 -8.57 -19.00
C ILE A 114 -0.41 -7.87 -20.23
N MET A 115 -1.05 -8.62 -21.13
CA MET A 115 -1.76 -8.04 -22.28
C MET A 115 -2.88 -7.10 -21.84
N LEU A 116 -3.63 -7.42 -20.79
CA LEU A 116 -4.65 -6.53 -20.22
C LEU A 116 -4.05 -5.16 -19.87
N VAL A 117 -2.92 -5.13 -19.17
CA VAL A 117 -2.29 -3.87 -18.76
C VAL A 117 -1.77 -3.11 -19.99
N ASN A 118 -1.01 -3.78 -20.84
CA ASN A 118 -0.28 -3.13 -21.94
C ASN A 118 -1.16 -2.73 -23.13
N GLU A 119 -2.13 -3.57 -23.49
CA GLU A 119 -2.94 -3.39 -24.70
C GLU A 119 -4.32 -2.82 -24.42
N VAL A 120 -4.77 -2.82 -23.16
CA VAL A 120 -6.04 -2.19 -22.75
C VAL A 120 -5.77 -0.98 -21.87
N TYR A 121 -5.26 -1.16 -20.65
CA TYR A 121 -5.15 -0.06 -19.68
C TYR A 121 -4.27 1.09 -20.19
N ASN A 122 -3.10 0.75 -20.75
CA ASN A 122 -2.17 1.74 -21.30
C ASN A 122 -2.67 2.40 -22.59
N LYS A 123 -3.42 1.69 -23.44
CA LYS A 123 -3.94 2.23 -24.71
C LYS A 123 -5.25 3.00 -24.56
N ALA A 124 -6.06 2.62 -23.58
CA ALA A 124 -7.26 3.35 -23.20
C ALA A 124 -6.93 4.62 -22.39
N GLU A 125 -5.69 4.74 -21.91
CA GLU A 125 -5.21 5.87 -21.11
C GLU A 125 -6.10 6.12 -19.89
N TRP A 126 -6.54 5.04 -19.24
CA TRP A 126 -7.44 5.13 -18.10
C TRP A 126 -6.72 5.72 -16.89
N GLU A 127 -7.06 6.98 -16.58
CA GLU A 127 -6.54 7.72 -15.44
C GLU A 127 -7.15 7.28 -14.10
N ILE A 128 -6.37 7.43 -13.03
CA ILE A 128 -6.81 7.31 -11.63
C ILE A 128 -7.13 8.72 -11.12
N LYS A 129 -8.43 9.05 -11.08
CA LYS A 129 -8.89 10.44 -10.84
C LYS A 129 -9.08 10.83 -9.37
N GLY A 130 -9.11 9.85 -8.47
CA GLY A 130 -9.27 10.06 -7.02
C GLY A 130 -9.89 8.85 -6.32
N SER A 131 -9.92 8.86 -4.98
CA SER A 131 -10.42 7.75 -4.16
C SER A 131 -11.93 7.50 -4.31
N ASP A 132 -12.69 8.53 -4.68
CA ASP A 132 -14.15 8.46 -4.77
C ASP A 132 -14.67 7.98 -6.14
N ASP A 133 -13.79 7.93 -7.14
CA ASP A 133 -14.14 7.54 -8.50
C ASP A 133 -14.41 6.03 -8.59
N ALA A 134 -15.65 5.68 -8.93
CA ALA A 134 -16.09 4.29 -8.98
C ALA A 134 -15.38 3.49 -10.09
N GLU A 135 -15.08 4.13 -11.23
CA GLU A 135 -14.37 3.48 -12.33
C GLU A 135 -12.91 3.18 -11.96
N SER A 136 -12.19 4.15 -11.39
CA SER A 136 -10.82 3.97 -10.89
C SER A 136 -10.77 2.83 -9.88
N ARG A 137 -11.68 2.81 -8.90
CA ARG A 137 -11.76 1.71 -7.92
C ARG A 137 -12.01 0.36 -8.58
N SER A 138 -12.95 0.28 -9.52
CA SER A 138 -13.25 -0.95 -10.26
C SER A 138 -12.05 -1.46 -11.06
N ARG A 139 -11.36 -0.54 -11.77
CA ARG A 139 -10.17 -0.86 -12.56
C ARG A 139 -9.02 -1.35 -11.68
N LYS A 140 -8.75 -0.70 -10.55
CA LYS A 140 -7.73 -1.15 -9.57
C LYS A 140 -8.10 -2.51 -8.98
N LYS A 141 -9.35 -2.66 -8.55
CA LYS A 141 -9.87 -3.93 -8.01
C LYS A 141 -9.67 -5.08 -8.99
N ARG A 142 -9.97 -4.90 -10.28
CA ARG A 142 -9.73 -5.92 -11.31
C ARG A 142 -8.27 -6.35 -11.38
N LEU A 143 -7.32 -5.40 -11.33
CA LEU A 143 -5.89 -5.71 -11.37
C LEU A 143 -5.42 -6.44 -10.10
N ILE A 144 -5.93 -6.05 -8.94
CA ILE A 144 -5.64 -6.67 -7.63
C ILE A 144 -6.20 -8.09 -7.57
N GLU A 145 -7.46 -8.28 -7.97
CA GLU A 145 -8.07 -9.61 -8.01
C GLU A 145 -7.31 -10.56 -8.93
N LEU A 146 -6.80 -10.08 -10.06
CA LEU A 146 -5.94 -10.89 -10.92
C LEU A 146 -4.60 -11.21 -10.25
N LEU A 147 -3.98 -10.25 -9.57
CA LEU A 147 -2.70 -10.44 -8.89
C LEU A 147 -2.76 -11.59 -7.88
N TRP A 148 -3.84 -11.68 -7.10
CA TRP A 148 -4.04 -12.72 -6.08
C TRP A 148 -4.24 -14.12 -6.66
N GLU A 149 -4.51 -14.24 -7.95
CA GLU A 149 -4.71 -15.53 -8.61
C GLU A 149 -3.39 -16.08 -9.19
N PHE A 150 -2.32 -15.28 -9.24
CA PHE A 150 -1.01 -15.77 -9.66
C PHE A 150 -0.41 -16.71 -8.61
N PRO A 151 0.02 -17.92 -9.01
CA PRO A 151 0.84 -18.78 -8.15
C PRO A 151 2.15 -18.11 -7.75
N SER A 152 2.70 -18.50 -6.59
CA SER A 152 3.91 -17.89 -6.05
C SER A 152 5.16 -18.15 -6.90
N ASP A 153 5.19 -19.31 -7.56
CA ASP A 153 6.26 -19.77 -8.45
C ASP A 153 6.12 -19.28 -9.90
N GLU A 154 5.03 -18.59 -10.26
CA GLU A 154 4.77 -18.14 -11.63
C GLU A 154 5.70 -16.98 -12.04
N PRO A 155 6.63 -17.18 -13.00
CA PRO A 155 7.64 -16.17 -13.34
C PRO A 155 7.05 -14.87 -13.89
N THR A 156 5.90 -14.94 -14.57
CA THR A 156 5.24 -13.76 -15.14
C THR A 156 4.63 -12.83 -14.09
N ARG A 157 4.44 -13.28 -12.83
CA ARG A 157 3.87 -12.48 -11.74
C ARG A 157 4.67 -11.20 -11.47
N LYS A 158 6.01 -11.31 -11.41
CA LYS A 158 6.90 -10.15 -11.20
C LYS A 158 6.76 -9.12 -12.32
N ARG A 159 6.67 -9.60 -13.56
CA ARG A 159 6.44 -8.72 -14.71
C ARG A 159 5.06 -8.06 -14.62
N TYR A 160 4.01 -8.82 -14.31
CA TYR A 160 2.68 -8.25 -14.13
C TYR A 160 2.65 -7.15 -13.07
N ILE A 161 3.28 -7.36 -11.91
CA ILE A 161 3.45 -6.33 -10.86
C ILE A 161 4.14 -5.09 -11.43
N GLN A 162 5.25 -5.24 -12.17
CA GLN A 162 5.94 -4.11 -12.79
C GLN A 162 5.04 -3.32 -13.75
N GLU A 163 4.25 -4.00 -14.58
CA GLU A 163 3.36 -3.35 -15.54
C GLU A 163 2.22 -2.58 -14.84
N ILE A 164 1.61 -3.14 -13.78
CA ILE A 164 0.56 -2.42 -13.03
C ILE A 164 1.13 -1.22 -12.24
N MET A 165 2.35 -1.32 -11.73
CA MET A 165 3.04 -0.18 -11.10
C MET A 165 3.35 0.89 -12.15
N ALA A 166 3.87 0.51 -13.32
CA ALA A 166 4.17 1.44 -14.41
C ALA A 166 2.91 2.15 -14.93
N TRP A 167 1.81 1.42 -15.11
CA TRP A 167 0.52 2.01 -15.49
C TRP A 167 0.03 3.01 -14.43
N SER A 168 0.01 2.61 -13.15
CA SER A 168 -0.49 3.49 -12.08
C SER A 168 0.41 4.69 -11.80
N GLY A 169 1.73 4.57 -12.02
CA GLY A 169 2.66 5.70 -11.95
C GLY A 169 2.48 6.68 -13.11
N LYS A 170 2.15 6.18 -14.31
CA LYS A 170 1.95 6.98 -15.51
C LYS A 170 0.58 7.68 -15.56
N PHE A 171 -0.47 6.97 -15.18
CA PHE A 171 -1.86 7.42 -15.29
C PHE A 171 -2.51 7.71 -13.93
N GLY A 172 -1.73 7.72 -12.86
CA GLY A 172 -2.20 8.07 -11.52
C GLY A 172 -1.55 9.34 -10.97
N PRO A 173 -2.00 9.78 -9.79
CA PRO A 173 -1.53 11.02 -9.17
C PRO A 173 -0.12 10.91 -8.56
N LEU A 174 0.39 9.68 -8.36
CA LEU A 174 1.68 9.43 -7.75
C LEU A 174 2.59 8.75 -8.77
N GLU A 175 3.68 9.40 -9.17
CA GLU A 175 4.64 8.87 -10.15
C GLU A 175 5.26 7.53 -9.74
N ARG A 176 5.27 7.23 -8.43
CA ARG A 176 5.82 5.99 -7.88
C ARG A 176 4.85 4.80 -7.91
N GLY A 177 3.57 5.02 -8.27
CA GLY A 177 2.53 3.99 -8.29
C GLY A 177 1.40 4.24 -7.29
N ASP A 178 0.26 3.56 -7.49
CA ASP A 178 -0.92 3.67 -6.61
C ASP A 178 -0.73 2.92 -5.28
N PRO A 179 -1.08 3.51 -4.11
CA PRO A 179 -0.85 2.88 -2.81
C PRO A 179 -1.64 1.59 -2.57
N GLU A 180 -2.84 1.41 -3.15
CA GLU A 180 -3.60 0.16 -3.00
C GLU A 180 -2.95 -0.97 -3.82
N LEU A 181 -2.44 -0.65 -5.01
CA LEU A 181 -1.69 -1.63 -5.81
C LEU A 181 -0.37 -2.01 -5.12
N HIS A 182 0.34 -1.03 -4.54
CA HIS A 182 1.52 -1.29 -3.72
C HIS A 182 1.20 -2.17 -2.53
N HIS A 183 0.11 -1.90 -1.81
CA HIS A 183 -0.32 -2.75 -0.70
C HIS A 183 -0.58 -4.19 -1.19
N ALA A 184 -1.33 -4.37 -2.27
CA ALA A 184 -1.61 -5.70 -2.81
C ALA A 184 -0.35 -6.47 -3.23
N ALA A 185 0.57 -5.82 -3.95
CA ALA A 185 1.85 -6.43 -4.35
C ALA A 185 2.73 -6.77 -3.15
N GLY A 186 2.84 -5.85 -2.19
CA GLY A 186 3.59 -6.05 -0.97
C GLY A 186 3.04 -7.19 -0.10
N SER A 187 1.71 -7.30 0.00
CA SER A 187 1.05 -8.38 0.74
C SER A 187 1.30 -9.75 0.10
N VAL A 188 1.27 -9.86 -1.23
CA VAL A 188 1.60 -11.11 -1.93
C VAL A 188 3.06 -11.52 -1.66
N TYR A 189 4.00 -10.60 -1.73
CA TYR A 189 5.39 -10.90 -1.37
C TYR A 189 5.57 -11.25 0.12
N ALA A 190 4.79 -10.63 1.01
CA ALA A 190 4.82 -10.94 2.43
C ALA A 190 4.30 -12.36 2.71
N GLU A 191 3.21 -12.78 2.07
CA GLU A 191 2.66 -14.13 2.17
C GLU A 191 3.67 -15.20 1.69
N ASP A 192 4.48 -14.86 0.69
CA ASP A 192 5.55 -15.73 0.16
C ASP A 192 6.84 -15.71 1.01
N ASN A 193 6.89 -14.94 2.10
CA ASN A 193 8.10 -14.69 2.89
C ASN A 193 9.27 -14.11 2.06
N GLU A 194 8.96 -13.17 1.17
CA GLU A 194 9.93 -12.43 0.33
C GLU A 194 10.10 -10.98 0.85
N PRO A 195 10.76 -10.77 2.00
CA PRO A 195 10.75 -9.50 2.72
C PRO A 195 11.35 -8.33 1.94
N TYR A 196 12.44 -8.56 1.18
CA TYR A 196 13.06 -7.50 0.41
C TYR A 196 12.16 -6.94 -0.70
N ASP A 197 11.38 -7.79 -1.35
CA ASP A 197 10.43 -7.34 -2.39
C ASP A 197 9.15 -6.79 -1.74
N ALA A 198 8.68 -7.38 -0.64
CA ALA A 198 7.55 -6.86 0.14
C ALA A 198 7.82 -5.44 0.67
N GLU A 199 8.98 -5.20 1.28
CA GLU A 199 9.40 -3.90 1.81
C GLU A 199 9.25 -2.79 0.76
N LYS A 200 9.81 -2.99 -0.44
CA LYS A 200 9.77 -2.00 -1.54
C LYS A 200 8.36 -1.53 -1.88
N HIS A 201 7.37 -2.41 -1.75
CA HIS A 201 5.99 -2.09 -2.04
C HIS A 201 5.24 -1.58 -0.81
N LEU A 202 5.36 -2.25 0.35
CA LEU A 202 4.60 -1.91 1.55
C LEU A 202 4.91 -0.49 2.04
N ILE A 203 6.15 -0.02 1.91
CA ILE A 203 6.55 1.35 2.32
C ILE A 203 5.82 2.46 1.53
N LEU A 204 5.30 2.14 0.35
CA LEU A 204 4.56 3.04 -0.54
C LEU A 204 3.04 2.73 -0.55
N GLY A 205 2.59 1.77 0.25
CA GLY A 205 1.21 1.32 0.25
C GLY A 205 0.27 2.11 1.16
N THR A 206 -0.83 1.48 1.56
CA THR A 206 -1.87 2.09 2.40
C THR A 206 -1.50 2.10 3.89
N SER A 207 -2.39 2.61 4.75
CA SER A 207 -2.26 2.51 6.21
C SER A 207 -2.23 1.07 6.74
N GLU A 208 -2.71 0.11 5.96
CA GLU A 208 -2.68 -1.31 6.32
C GLU A 208 -1.29 -1.92 6.07
N SER A 209 -0.53 -1.39 5.10
CA SER A 209 0.81 -1.89 4.76
C SER A 209 1.79 -1.85 5.93
N ALA A 210 1.67 -0.87 6.83
CA ALA A 210 2.52 -0.77 8.02
C ALA A 210 2.37 -1.97 8.96
N GLU A 211 1.15 -2.50 9.05
CA GLU A 211 0.86 -3.69 9.83
C GLU A 211 1.40 -4.94 9.14
N THR A 212 1.14 -5.11 7.83
CA THR A 212 1.69 -6.22 7.05
C THR A 212 3.21 -6.28 7.15
N LEU A 213 3.90 -5.14 6.96
CA LEU A 213 5.35 -5.08 7.03
C LEU A 213 5.86 -5.43 8.44
N ALA A 214 5.26 -4.87 9.49
CA ALA A 214 5.68 -5.17 10.85
C ALA A 214 5.45 -6.64 11.24
N LYS A 215 4.41 -7.29 10.71
CA LYS A 215 4.17 -8.73 10.91
C LYS A 215 5.24 -9.56 10.20
N LEU A 216 5.53 -9.26 8.94
CA LEU A 216 6.56 -9.93 8.15
C LEU A 216 7.95 -9.82 8.79
N GLU A 217 8.35 -8.61 9.18
CA GLU A 217 9.65 -8.38 9.84
C GLU A 217 9.74 -9.06 11.20
N PHE A 218 8.61 -9.16 11.93
CA PHE A 218 8.58 -9.92 13.17
C PHE A 218 8.71 -11.43 12.93
N GLU A 219 8.02 -11.96 11.93
CA GLU A 219 8.14 -13.38 11.54
C GLU A 219 9.57 -13.70 11.10
N TRP A 220 10.20 -12.82 10.32
CA TRP A 220 11.60 -12.97 9.95
C TRP A 220 12.56 -12.88 11.14
N TYR A 221 12.29 -12.02 12.12
CA TYR A 221 13.03 -12.00 13.38
C TYR A 221 12.96 -13.34 14.13
N THR A 222 11.83 -14.06 14.09
CA THR A 222 11.68 -15.29 14.90
C THR A 222 12.63 -16.43 14.53
N VAL A 223 13.26 -16.36 13.36
CA VAL A 223 14.27 -17.33 12.92
C VAL A 223 15.71 -16.86 13.17
N ASP A 224 15.90 -15.71 13.82
CA ASP A 224 17.20 -15.11 14.13
C ASP A 224 17.42 -14.98 15.66
N GLU A 225 18.56 -14.42 16.06
CA GLU A 225 18.93 -14.29 17.47
C GLU A 225 18.12 -13.21 18.22
N PRO A 226 17.75 -13.41 19.50
CA PRO A 226 16.91 -12.46 20.25
C PRO A 226 17.43 -11.02 20.30
N HIS A 227 18.75 -10.83 20.23
CA HIS A 227 19.38 -9.51 20.30
C HIS A 227 19.21 -8.71 18.99
N THR A 228 18.84 -9.34 17.88
CA THR A 228 18.65 -8.69 16.56
C THR A 228 17.26 -8.08 16.38
N ALA A 229 16.36 -8.20 17.37
CA ALA A 229 15.00 -7.65 17.32
C ALA A 229 14.94 -6.17 16.88
N ALA A 230 15.91 -5.36 17.30
CA ALA A 230 15.98 -3.95 16.92
C ALA A 230 16.28 -3.74 15.42
N ILE A 231 17.05 -4.64 14.79
CA ILE A 231 17.36 -4.60 13.36
C ILE A 231 16.04 -4.75 12.58
N TYR A 232 15.27 -5.79 12.84
CA TYR A 232 13.97 -6.01 12.18
C TYR A 232 12.94 -4.92 12.49
N ALA A 233 12.87 -4.45 13.74
CA ALA A 233 12.04 -3.30 14.09
C ALA A 233 12.43 -2.06 13.27
N SER A 234 13.73 -1.81 13.08
CA SER A 234 14.20 -0.67 12.28
C SER A 234 13.85 -0.81 10.80
N ARG A 235 13.86 -2.03 10.23
CA ARG A 235 13.42 -2.29 8.85
C ARG A 235 11.93 -1.97 8.65
N ALA A 236 11.10 -2.28 9.65
CA ALA A 236 9.67 -1.94 9.61
C ALA A 236 9.39 -0.43 9.80
N VAL A 237 10.30 0.33 10.44
CA VAL A 237 10.04 1.70 10.91
C VAL A 237 10.77 2.77 10.10
N PHE A 238 12.08 2.61 9.90
CA PHE A 238 12.93 3.66 9.30
C PHE A 238 12.52 3.99 7.86
N PRO A 239 12.17 3.03 6.99
CA PRO A 239 11.70 3.36 5.65
C PRO A 239 10.47 4.27 5.64
N TYR A 240 9.53 4.10 6.59
CA TYR A 240 8.39 5.02 6.72
C TYR A 240 8.81 6.41 7.21
N LEU A 241 9.83 6.52 8.06
CA LEU A 241 10.39 7.83 8.43
C LEU A 241 11.06 8.51 7.23
N LEU A 242 11.83 7.76 6.45
CA LEU A 242 12.51 8.27 5.25
C LEU A 242 11.53 8.70 4.14
N THR A 243 10.30 8.18 4.13
CA THR A 243 9.23 8.63 3.22
C THR A 243 8.32 9.69 3.85
N GLY A 244 8.59 10.14 5.08
CA GLY A 244 7.80 11.16 5.77
C GLY A 244 6.53 10.64 6.44
N ASN A 245 6.28 9.33 6.43
CA ASN A 245 5.06 8.72 6.96
C ASN A 245 5.19 8.34 8.45
N LEU A 246 5.13 9.35 9.31
CA LEU A 246 5.22 9.16 10.77
C LEU A 246 4.07 8.29 11.32
N ARG A 247 2.89 8.33 10.71
CA ARG A 247 1.74 7.51 11.14
C ARG A 247 2.03 6.03 10.97
N SER A 248 2.49 5.62 9.79
CA SER A 248 2.85 4.23 9.50
C SER A 248 4.05 3.78 10.32
N ALA A 249 5.06 4.64 10.52
CA ALA A 249 6.21 4.33 11.39
C ALA A 249 5.77 3.99 12.82
N ASN A 250 4.87 4.79 13.42
CA ASN A 250 4.31 4.51 14.75
C ASN A 250 3.47 3.22 14.77
N LYS A 251 2.62 3.00 13.75
CA LYS A 251 1.81 1.78 13.65
C LYS A 251 2.71 0.54 13.55
N ALA A 252 3.73 0.58 12.71
CA ALA A 252 4.67 -0.53 12.52
C ALA A 252 5.39 -0.90 13.82
N LEU A 253 5.93 0.10 14.54
CA LEU A 253 6.59 -0.13 15.83
C LEU A 253 5.62 -0.71 16.87
N LEU A 254 4.40 -0.18 16.96
CA LEU A 254 3.38 -0.66 17.88
C LEU A 254 3.04 -2.13 17.64
N ILE A 255 2.83 -2.52 16.37
CA ILE A 255 2.53 -3.90 16.00
C ILE A 255 3.72 -4.82 16.30
N PHE A 256 4.93 -4.43 15.90
CA PHE A 256 6.15 -5.21 16.14
C PHE A 256 6.39 -5.43 17.63
N THR A 257 6.37 -4.36 18.44
CA THR A 257 6.61 -4.44 19.88
C THR A 257 5.50 -5.20 20.60
N SER A 258 4.24 -5.10 20.17
CA SER A 258 3.14 -5.90 20.73
C SER A 258 3.34 -7.40 20.50
N LYS A 259 3.78 -7.79 19.30
CA LYS A 259 4.14 -9.18 19.00
C LYS A 259 5.35 -9.65 19.80
N LEU A 260 6.38 -8.81 19.91
CA LEU A 260 7.59 -9.10 20.68
C LEU A 260 7.28 -9.36 22.17
N SER A 261 6.47 -8.50 22.80
CA SER A 261 6.04 -8.66 24.18
C SER A 261 5.21 -9.94 24.38
N ALA A 262 4.34 -10.28 23.43
CA ALA A 262 3.52 -11.49 23.49
C ALA A 262 4.35 -12.77 23.31
N ALA A 263 5.34 -12.77 22.42
CA ALA A 263 6.20 -13.93 22.14
C ALA A 263 7.27 -14.15 23.22
N HIS A 264 7.70 -13.10 23.90
CA HIS A 264 8.73 -13.16 24.94
C HIS A 264 8.34 -12.45 26.23
N PRO A 265 7.37 -12.98 27.01
CA PRO A 265 6.93 -12.37 28.28
C PRO A 265 8.06 -12.16 29.30
N GLN A 266 9.13 -12.95 29.21
CA GLN A 266 10.32 -12.86 30.06
C GLN A 266 11.15 -11.58 29.85
N LEU A 267 10.90 -10.78 28.80
CA LEU A 267 11.64 -9.54 28.54
C LEU A 267 11.38 -8.43 29.58
N GLY A 268 10.42 -8.63 30.50
CA GLY A 268 10.17 -7.68 31.59
C GLY A 268 9.74 -6.30 31.08
N VAL A 269 8.84 -6.28 30.11
CA VAL A 269 8.36 -5.07 29.43
C VAL A 269 7.70 -4.14 30.45
N GLN A 270 8.11 -2.87 30.45
CA GLN A 270 7.55 -1.84 31.32
C GLN A 270 6.75 -0.85 30.48
N ASP A 271 5.47 -0.68 30.80
CA ASP A 271 4.65 0.38 30.21
C ASP A 271 4.93 1.69 30.94
N VAL A 272 5.43 2.68 30.22
CA VAL A 272 5.69 4.02 30.71
C VAL A 272 4.69 4.97 30.06
N SER A 273 3.67 5.35 30.83
CA SER A 273 2.69 6.36 30.44
C SER A 273 3.10 7.74 30.95
N SER A 274 3.09 8.73 30.07
CA SER A 274 3.22 10.15 30.38
C SER A 274 1.89 10.86 30.08
N SER A 275 1.73 12.12 30.52
CA SER A 275 0.54 12.92 30.23
C SER A 275 0.28 13.16 28.73
N SER A 276 1.24 12.84 27.86
CA SER A 276 1.17 13.08 26.42
C SER A 276 1.54 11.88 25.54
N SER A 277 2.05 10.77 26.09
CA SER A 277 2.53 9.63 25.29
C SER A 277 2.68 8.36 26.14
N ASP A 278 2.33 7.23 25.54
CA ASP A 278 2.61 5.89 26.09
C ASP A 278 3.81 5.27 25.36
N ALA A 279 4.76 4.72 26.10
CA ALA A 279 5.94 4.04 25.54
C ALA A 279 6.21 2.73 26.28
N ARG A 280 6.57 1.69 25.52
CA ARG A 280 7.07 0.44 26.08
C ARG A 280 8.58 0.47 26.18
N VAL A 281 9.08 0.12 27.36
CA VAL A 281 10.51 -0.01 27.62
C VAL A 281 10.85 -1.50 27.75
N PHE A 282 11.86 -1.91 26.99
CA PHE A 282 12.44 -3.24 26.96
C PHE A 282 13.84 -3.17 27.59
N PRO A 283 14.02 -3.46 28.89
CA PRO A 283 15.31 -3.30 29.56
C PRO A 283 16.45 -4.08 28.90
N ALA A 284 16.15 -5.25 28.37
CA ALA A 284 17.11 -6.13 27.69
C ALA A 284 17.39 -5.73 26.22
N LEU A 285 16.62 -4.81 25.64
CA LEU A 285 16.72 -4.43 24.21
C LEU A 285 16.87 -2.91 24.08
N PRO A 286 18.07 -2.35 24.36
CA PRO A 286 18.29 -0.91 24.38
C PRO A 286 17.96 -0.23 23.05
N LEU A 287 18.25 -0.89 21.92
CA LEU A 287 18.01 -0.32 20.59
C LEU A 287 16.53 -0.31 20.18
N VAL A 288 15.69 -1.19 20.72
CA VAL A 288 14.22 -1.07 20.56
C VAL A 288 13.73 0.19 21.28
N ASN A 289 14.25 0.46 22.48
CA ASN A 289 13.93 1.70 23.21
C ASN A 289 14.41 2.94 22.46
N PHE A 290 15.58 2.87 21.82
CA PHE A 290 16.07 3.94 20.96
C PHE A 290 15.07 4.26 19.84
N ILE A 291 14.54 3.24 19.14
CA ILE A 291 13.56 3.45 18.06
C ILE A 291 12.27 4.09 18.61
N SER A 292 11.76 3.61 19.77
CA SER A 292 10.60 4.22 20.44
C SER A 292 10.83 5.70 20.78
N LEU A 293 11.99 6.01 21.38
CA LEU A 293 12.36 7.37 21.76
C LEU A 293 12.63 8.26 20.55
N LEU A 294 13.13 7.69 19.45
CA LEU A 294 13.34 8.41 18.19
C LEU A 294 12.01 8.92 17.64
N LEU A 295 10.97 8.08 17.60
CA LEU A 295 9.62 8.50 17.17
C LEU A 295 9.07 9.64 18.03
N LEU A 296 9.20 9.54 19.36
CA LEU A 296 8.79 10.61 20.28
C LEU A 296 9.60 11.89 20.08
N THR A 297 10.89 11.76 19.77
CA THR A 297 11.79 12.89 19.51
C THR A 297 11.40 13.61 18.22
N ILE A 298 11.06 12.85 17.17
CA ILE A 298 10.54 13.39 15.90
C ILE A 298 9.24 14.14 16.14
N GLN A 299 8.32 13.59 16.92
CA GLN A 299 7.05 14.27 17.26
C GLN A 299 7.27 15.59 18.00
N ARG A 300 8.31 15.69 18.83
CA ARG A 300 8.68 16.93 19.54
C ARG A 300 9.46 17.94 18.68
N GLY A 301 10.08 17.50 17.58
CA GLY A 301 10.83 18.36 16.67
C GLY A 301 12.09 19.01 17.25
N SER A 302 12.66 18.48 18.34
CA SER A 302 13.85 19.06 18.99
C SER A 302 15.14 18.40 18.50
N ALA A 303 15.98 19.17 17.80
CA ALA A 303 17.29 18.72 17.32
C ALA A 303 18.23 18.34 18.48
N ASP A 304 18.15 19.01 19.62
CA ASP A 304 18.99 18.71 20.78
C ASP A 304 18.60 17.38 21.42
N LEU A 305 17.29 17.06 21.49
CA LEU A 305 16.83 15.74 21.91
C LEU A 305 17.36 14.65 20.98
N PHE A 306 17.33 14.87 19.65
CA PHE A 306 17.86 13.91 18.69
C PHE A 306 19.36 13.67 18.88
N ARG A 307 20.17 14.75 19.02
CA ARG A 307 21.62 14.64 19.26
C ARG A 307 21.93 13.93 20.57
N ASN A 308 21.21 14.26 21.64
CA ASN A 308 21.40 13.61 22.94
C ASN A 308 21.03 12.13 22.88
N LEU A 309 19.95 11.79 22.20
CA LEU A 309 19.51 10.41 22.01
C LEU A 309 20.53 9.60 21.20
N THR A 310 20.98 10.10 20.04
CA THR A 310 21.97 9.41 19.21
C THR A 310 23.33 9.30 19.92
N ALA A 311 23.75 10.31 20.68
CA ALA A 311 24.96 10.24 21.50
C ALA A 311 24.86 9.20 22.63
N HIS A 312 23.71 9.13 23.30
CA HIS A 312 23.48 8.17 24.39
C HIS A 312 23.53 6.70 23.92
N TYR A 313 23.03 6.42 22.71
CA TYR A 313 23.02 5.07 22.12
C TYR A 313 24.15 4.82 21.11
N ALA A 314 25.16 5.70 21.05
CA ALA A 314 26.17 5.68 19.99
C ALA A 314 26.95 4.36 19.91
N ALA A 315 27.27 3.73 21.06
CA ALA A 315 27.98 2.46 21.10
C ALA A 315 27.17 1.33 20.46
N GLN A 316 25.90 1.20 20.85
CA GLN A 316 25.00 0.16 20.34
C GLN A 316 24.64 0.38 18.87
N ILE A 317 24.47 1.66 18.45
CA ILE A 317 24.22 1.99 17.03
C ILE A 317 25.42 1.58 16.18
N LYS A 318 26.64 1.86 16.66
CA LYS A 318 27.89 1.51 15.96
C LYS A 318 28.08 -0.01 15.86
N GLU A 319 27.69 -0.76 16.89
CA GLU A 319 27.73 -2.24 16.87
C GLU A 319 26.82 -2.82 15.78
N VAL A 320 25.66 -2.21 15.53
CA VAL A 320 24.78 -2.60 14.42
C VAL A 320 25.40 -2.23 13.07
N GLY A 321 25.95 -1.02 12.92
CA GLY A 321 26.65 -0.57 11.72
C GLY A 321 25.78 -0.39 10.45
N LEU A 322 24.44 -0.45 10.59
CA LEU A 322 23.49 -0.36 9.47
C LEU A 322 22.72 0.97 9.41
N TRP A 323 22.77 1.78 10.47
CA TRP A 323 21.83 2.89 10.67
C TRP A 323 22.38 4.28 10.35
N ASP A 324 23.68 4.41 10.08
CA ASP A 324 24.33 5.71 9.94
C ASP A 324 23.67 6.58 8.85
N ASP A 325 23.47 6.02 7.65
CA ASP A 325 22.85 6.73 6.53
C ASP A 325 21.37 7.07 6.78
N ALA A 326 20.63 6.15 7.41
CA ALA A 326 19.22 6.36 7.73
C ALA A 326 19.06 7.46 8.81
N LEU A 327 19.87 7.42 9.86
CA LEU A 327 19.84 8.42 10.93
C LEU A 327 20.33 9.79 10.44
N ALA A 328 21.29 9.85 9.53
CA ALA A 328 21.69 11.10 8.90
C ALA A 328 20.54 11.74 8.11
N GLN A 329 19.84 10.95 7.28
CA GLN A 329 18.68 11.41 6.52
C GLN A 329 17.50 11.81 7.41
N ILE A 330 17.21 11.05 8.47
CA ILE A 330 16.19 11.40 9.47
C ILE A 330 16.58 12.71 10.18
N GLY A 331 17.86 12.86 10.53
CA GLY A 331 18.44 14.08 11.11
C GLY A 331 18.22 15.32 10.24
N GLU A 332 18.45 15.20 8.94
CA GLU A 332 18.22 16.26 7.97
C GLU A 332 16.73 16.56 7.80
N GLN A 333 15.91 15.53 7.57
CA GLN A 333 14.50 15.67 7.23
C GLN A 333 13.66 16.24 8.38
N TYR A 334 13.87 15.79 9.62
CA TYR A 334 13.02 16.15 10.75
C TYR A 334 13.62 17.23 11.66
N PHE A 335 14.94 17.46 11.61
CA PHE A 335 15.63 18.37 12.52
C PHE A 335 16.52 19.40 11.83
N ALA A 336 16.53 19.44 10.49
CA ALA A 336 17.36 20.34 9.67
C ALA A 336 18.87 20.28 10.02
N ILE A 337 19.33 19.11 10.49
CA ILE A 337 20.74 18.88 10.77
C ILE A 337 21.45 18.64 9.44
N LYS A 338 22.41 19.49 9.11
CA LYS A 338 23.20 19.33 7.88
C LYS A 338 24.00 18.04 7.95
N ILE A 339 23.76 17.14 6.99
CA ILE A 339 24.60 15.95 6.81
C ILE A 339 26.01 16.44 6.45
N PRO A 340 27.05 16.05 7.21
CA PRO A 340 28.42 16.24 6.76
C PRO A 340 28.57 15.45 5.47
N ARG A 341 28.64 16.14 4.33
CA ARG A 341 28.87 15.47 3.04
C ARG A 341 30.17 14.69 3.17
N GLN A 342 30.10 13.36 3.14
CA GLN A 342 31.29 12.56 2.92
C GLN A 342 31.84 12.99 1.55
N GLY A 343 32.93 13.76 1.57
CA GLY A 343 33.65 14.12 0.36
C GLY A 343 34.07 12.83 -0.35
N ASN A 344 33.98 12.81 -1.67
CA ASN A 344 34.52 11.68 -2.44
C ASN A 344 36.04 11.65 -2.16
N PRO A 345 36.58 10.61 -1.51
CA PRO A 345 37.98 10.58 -1.10
C PRO A 345 38.94 10.78 -2.29
N LEU A 346 38.51 10.38 -3.49
CA LEU A 346 39.25 10.60 -4.73
C LEU A 346 39.30 12.09 -5.12
N MET A 347 38.21 12.84 -4.97
CA MET A 347 38.20 14.29 -5.23
C MET A 347 38.97 15.08 -4.18
N ASP A 348 38.95 14.65 -2.92
CA ASP A 348 39.75 15.29 -1.87
C ASP A 348 41.26 14.99 -2.04
N MET A 349 41.62 13.79 -2.51
CA MET A 349 43.01 13.46 -2.84
C MET A 349 43.48 14.14 -4.14
N MET A 350 42.63 14.21 -5.17
CA MET A 350 42.93 14.91 -6.41
C MET A 350 42.99 16.42 -6.21
N SER A 351 42.15 17.03 -5.39
CA SER A 351 42.24 18.46 -5.05
C SER A 351 43.44 18.75 -4.16
N GLY A 352 43.77 17.87 -3.21
CA GLY A 352 45.00 17.96 -2.41
C GLY A 352 46.27 17.84 -3.24
N MET A 353 46.24 17.08 -4.35
CA MET A 353 47.40 16.86 -5.23
C MET A 353 47.48 17.86 -6.39
N LEU A 354 46.35 18.31 -6.96
CA LEU A 354 46.29 19.28 -8.07
C LEU A 354 46.34 20.74 -7.61
N PHE A 355 45.89 21.05 -6.40
CA PHE A 355 45.90 22.40 -5.82
C PHE A 355 46.86 22.53 -4.63
N GLY A 356 47.91 21.71 -4.61
CA GLY A 356 48.94 21.71 -3.58
C GLY A 356 49.60 23.08 -3.39
N GLY A 357 49.23 23.75 -2.28
CA GLY A 357 49.96 24.87 -1.70
C GLY A 357 49.34 26.24 -1.94
N GLY A 358 48.45 26.68 -1.04
CA GLY A 358 48.00 28.07 -1.04
C GLY A 358 46.91 28.34 -0.01
N ASN A 359 47.32 28.77 1.18
CA ASN A 359 46.44 29.36 2.18
C ASN A 359 45.81 30.64 1.61
N ALA A 360 44.60 30.54 1.03
CA ALA A 360 43.84 31.68 0.56
C ALA A 360 42.46 31.69 1.23
N GLY A 361 42.25 32.71 2.07
CA GLY A 361 41.09 32.86 2.93
C GLY A 361 39.75 32.82 2.19
N LYS A 362 38.80 32.04 2.72
CA LYS A 362 37.41 32.05 2.28
C LYS A 362 36.71 33.30 2.79
N GLN A 363 36.28 34.17 1.88
CA GLN A 363 35.23 35.17 2.14
C GLN A 363 33.89 34.46 2.43
N PRO A 364 33.06 34.98 3.35
CA PRO A 364 31.76 34.40 3.64
C PRO A 364 30.74 34.76 2.54
N SER A 365 30.13 33.74 1.93
CA SER A 365 28.98 33.92 1.07
C SER A 365 27.73 34.20 1.92
N ARG A 366 27.01 35.25 1.52
CA ARG A 366 25.85 35.84 2.18
C ARG A 366 24.67 34.86 2.15
N ALA A 367 24.25 34.39 3.33
CA ALA A 367 23.05 33.58 3.48
C ALA A 367 21.80 34.40 3.11
N LYS A 368 21.00 33.89 2.16
CA LYS A 368 19.62 34.36 1.92
C LYS A 368 18.77 33.97 3.13
N LYS A 369 18.20 34.98 3.79
CA LYS A 369 17.22 34.85 4.86
C LYS A 369 15.93 34.29 4.27
N VAL A 370 15.51 33.09 4.68
CA VAL A 370 14.17 32.58 4.42
C VAL A 370 13.30 32.94 5.62
N GLU A 371 12.15 33.50 5.33
CA GLU A 371 11.16 34.09 6.22
C GLU A 371 10.51 33.03 7.12
N ALA A 372 10.22 33.38 8.37
CA ALA A 372 9.61 32.46 9.34
C ALA A 372 8.11 32.28 9.03
N PRO A 373 7.54 31.06 9.20
CA PRO A 373 6.11 30.85 9.05
C PRO A 373 5.33 31.46 10.23
N PRO A 374 4.08 31.91 9.99
CA PRO A 374 3.30 32.65 10.98
C PRO A 374 2.88 31.76 12.16
N ALA A 375 2.88 32.37 13.34
CA ALA A 375 2.43 31.75 14.58
C ALA A 375 0.91 31.97 14.76
N SER A 376 0.10 31.02 14.30
CA SER A 376 -1.21 30.68 14.88
C SER A 376 -1.95 29.69 13.99
N MET A 377 -2.35 28.55 14.56
CA MET A 377 -3.43 27.72 14.03
C MET A 377 -4.75 28.41 14.36
N GLU A 378 -5.49 28.87 13.35
CA GLU A 378 -6.95 28.90 13.42
C GLU A 378 -7.45 27.62 12.77
N LEU A 379 -8.32 26.93 13.52
CA LEU A 379 -9.01 25.72 13.11
C LEU A 379 -10.15 26.11 12.17
N ASP A 380 -10.11 25.57 10.95
CA ASP A 380 -11.27 24.96 10.26
C ASP A 380 -10.78 23.99 9.18
#